data_AF-A0A968ALG4-F1
#
_entry.id   AF-A0A968ALG4-F1
#
_cell.length_a   1.000
_cell.length_b   1.000
_cell.length_c   1.000
_cell.angle_alpha   90.00
_cell.angle_beta   90.00
_cell.angle_gamma   90.00
#
_symmetry.space_group_name_H-M   'P 1'
#
loop_
_entity.id
_entity.type
_entity.pdbx_description
1 polymer ?
#
loop_
_entity_poly.entity_id
_entity_poly.type
_entity_poly.pdbx_seq_one_letter_code
_entity_poly.pdbx_strand_id
1 'polypeptide(L)'
;MGSLEAARPSAGSLLNERLGCAACHGMDGIALSEEIPNLAGQDRSYLIRQLEAFVSSEPEAEPNAGGTERYHTAMDAATRKLSYREREDLADFYAGLSCVPRGDLDPGTAPKAAKACAQCHGAFGINIEPGVPNLAGQKVDYLIAQLRAFRASLLGTDPFRVEQERFHQKMAPQAHSLTDEDIERIAAYYAELSCS
;
A
#
# COMPACT_ATOMS: atom_id res chain seq x y z
N MET A 1 -42.06 4.35 -7.64
CA MET A 1 -41.41 4.61 -6.33
C MET A 1 -40.77 3.31 -5.88
N GLY A 2 -39.51 3.08 -6.26
CA GLY A 2 -38.70 1.99 -5.72
C GLY A 2 -37.80 2.60 -4.65
N SER A 3 -37.92 2.12 -3.42
CA SER A 3 -37.06 2.55 -2.31
C SER A 3 -35.60 2.30 -2.68
N LEU A 4 -34.79 3.35 -2.57
CA LEU A 4 -33.34 3.23 -2.43
C LEU A 4 -33.09 2.48 -1.12
N GLU A 5 -32.97 1.15 -1.17
CA GLU A 5 -32.32 0.42 -0.10
C GLU A 5 -30.89 0.96 -0.02
N ALA A 6 -30.55 1.62 1.08
CA ALA A 6 -29.18 1.95 1.41
C ALA A 6 -28.34 0.67 1.21
N ALA A 7 -27.30 0.74 0.39
CA ALA A 7 -26.41 -0.37 0.14
C ALA A 7 -25.96 -0.92 1.51
N ARG A 8 -26.32 -2.18 1.80
CA ARG A 8 -25.88 -2.82 3.04
C ARG A 8 -24.35 -2.78 3.06
N PRO A 9 -23.72 -2.37 4.18
CA PRO A 9 -22.26 -2.42 4.29
C PRO A 9 -21.77 -3.84 3.97
N SER A 10 -20.80 -3.98 3.07
CA SER A 10 -20.12 -5.26 2.84
C SER A 10 -19.46 -5.73 4.14
N ALA A 11 -19.17 -7.04 4.26
CA ALA A 11 -18.47 -7.57 5.42
C ALA A 11 -17.19 -6.75 5.73
N GLY A 12 -16.40 -6.41 4.71
CA GLY A 12 -15.20 -5.59 4.86
C GLY A 12 -15.44 -4.17 5.36
N SER A 13 -16.51 -3.50 4.93
CA SER A 13 -16.83 -2.16 5.45
C SER A 13 -17.18 -2.17 6.94
N LEU A 14 -17.89 -3.21 7.42
CA LEU A 14 -18.14 -3.41 8.85
C LEU A 14 -16.86 -3.71 9.63
N LEU A 15 -15.93 -4.45 9.02
CA LEU A 15 -14.61 -4.71 9.60
C LEU A 15 -13.80 -3.41 9.72
N ASN A 16 -13.80 -2.57 8.68
CA ASN A 16 -13.10 -1.29 8.64
C ASN A 16 -13.49 -0.41 9.84
N GLU A 17 -14.80 -0.33 10.13
CA GLU A 17 -15.33 0.41 11.26
C GLU A 17 -15.01 -0.27 12.60
N ARG A 18 -15.40 -1.54 12.77
CA ARG A 18 -15.36 -2.20 14.09
C ARG A 18 -13.94 -2.46 14.59
N LEU A 19 -13.00 -2.69 13.68
CA LEU A 19 -11.61 -2.97 14.02
C LEU A 19 -10.75 -1.70 14.06
N GLY A 20 -11.37 -0.53 13.88
CA GLY A 20 -10.71 0.76 13.98
C GLY A 20 -9.77 1.09 12.82
N CYS A 21 -9.82 0.33 11.71
CA CYS A 21 -8.99 0.61 10.53
C CYS A 21 -9.30 2.01 9.98
N ALA A 22 -10.58 2.40 9.99
CA ALA A 22 -11.06 3.70 9.53
C ALA A 22 -10.50 4.89 10.33
N ALA A 23 -10.07 4.67 11.58
CA ALA A 23 -9.48 5.72 12.40
C ALA A 23 -8.14 6.22 11.84
N CYS A 24 -7.45 5.38 11.07
CA CYS A 24 -6.19 5.71 10.42
C CYS A 24 -6.37 5.87 8.90
N HIS A 25 -7.00 4.89 8.26
CA HIS A 25 -7.08 4.82 6.80
C HIS A 25 -8.32 5.47 6.20
N GLY A 26 -9.23 6.01 7.02
CA GLY A 26 -10.47 6.63 6.57
C GLY A 26 -11.61 5.63 6.32
N MET A 27 -12.84 6.13 6.37
CA MET A 27 -14.05 5.33 6.09
C MET A 27 -14.13 4.93 4.62
N ASP A 28 -13.64 5.80 3.74
CA ASP A 28 -13.53 5.65 2.30
C ASP A 28 -12.15 5.14 1.85
N GLY A 29 -11.29 4.74 2.78
CA GLY A 29 -9.94 4.30 2.47
C GLY A 29 -9.00 5.43 2.06
N ILE A 30 -9.36 6.70 2.30
CA ILE A 30 -8.50 7.87 2.10
C ILE A 30 -8.03 8.39 3.45
N ALA A 31 -6.73 8.31 3.69
CA ALA A 31 -6.12 8.71 4.95
C ALA A 31 -6.00 10.24 5.06
N LEU A 32 -6.20 10.74 6.28
CA LEU A 32 -6.04 12.17 6.60
C LEU A 32 -4.58 12.57 6.81
N SER A 33 -3.74 11.65 7.32
CA SER A 33 -2.30 11.87 7.52
C SER A 33 -1.51 11.51 6.25
N GLU A 34 -0.41 12.21 6.00
CA GLU A 34 0.50 11.93 4.89
C GLU A 34 1.36 10.67 5.10
N GLU A 35 1.53 10.22 6.35
CA GLU A 35 2.33 9.04 6.69
C GLU A 35 1.51 7.74 6.58
N ILE A 36 0.17 7.88 6.65
CA ILE A 36 -0.76 6.76 6.60
C ILE A 36 -1.21 6.56 5.15
N PRO A 37 -1.13 5.34 4.60
CA PRO A 37 -1.47 5.14 3.21
C PRO A 37 -2.98 5.19 2.95
N ASN A 38 -3.32 5.70 1.77
CA ASN A 38 -4.60 5.44 1.12
C ASN A 38 -4.70 3.96 0.74
N LEU A 39 -5.86 3.37 1.00
CA LEU A 39 -6.19 1.97 0.68
C LEU A 39 -7.27 1.86 -0.40
N ALA A 40 -8.03 2.93 -0.66
CA ALA A 40 -9.10 2.97 -1.65
C ALA A 40 -8.61 2.55 -3.05
N GLY A 41 -9.34 1.65 -3.70
CA GLY A 41 -9.07 1.16 -5.05
C GLY A 41 -7.70 0.48 -5.21
N GLN A 42 -7.06 0.07 -4.12
CA GLN A 42 -5.80 -0.67 -4.17
C GLN A 42 -6.03 -2.09 -4.69
N ASP A 43 -5.00 -2.70 -5.28
CA ASP A 43 -5.10 -4.07 -5.76
C ASP A 43 -5.44 -5.06 -4.62
N ARG A 44 -6.48 -5.88 -4.84
CA ARG A 44 -6.96 -6.86 -3.86
C ARG A 44 -5.86 -7.84 -3.45
N SER A 45 -5.12 -8.39 -4.41
CA SER A 45 -4.07 -9.38 -4.13
C SER A 45 -2.90 -8.77 -3.36
N TYR A 46 -2.55 -7.52 -3.66
CA TYR A 46 -1.57 -6.76 -2.89
C TYR A 46 -2.06 -6.55 -1.46
N LEU A 47 -3.30 -6.10 -1.25
CA LEU A 47 -3.87 -5.88 0.08
C LEU A 47 -3.83 -7.14 0.95
N ILE A 48 -4.25 -8.29 0.42
CA ILE A 48 -4.17 -9.58 1.13
C ILE A 48 -2.73 -9.87 1.55
N ARG A 49 -1.77 -9.77 0.61
CA ARG A 49 -0.36 -10.05 0.91
C ARG A 49 0.22 -9.07 1.92
N GLN A 50 -0.20 -7.81 1.93
CA GLN A 50 0.27 -6.85 2.92
C GLN A 50 -0.28 -7.15 4.31
N LEU A 51 -1.58 -7.49 4.42
CA LEU A 51 -2.19 -7.88 5.68
C LEU A 51 -1.54 -9.16 6.23
N GLU A 52 -1.16 -10.11 5.36
CA GLU A 52 -0.40 -11.29 5.75
C GLU A 52 1.02 -10.96 6.19
N ALA A 53 1.73 -10.12 5.44
CA ALA A 53 3.11 -9.74 5.72
C ALA A 53 3.28 -9.00 7.06
N PHE A 54 2.26 -8.26 7.50
CA PHE A 54 2.27 -7.60 8.82
C PHE A 54 2.08 -8.55 10.00
N VAL A 55 1.49 -9.73 9.79
CA VAL A 55 1.29 -10.74 10.84
C VAL A 55 2.51 -11.66 10.98
N SER A 56 3.22 -11.87 9.88
CA SER A 56 4.33 -12.82 9.79
C SER A 56 5.70 -12.25 10.22
N SER A 57 5.75 -11.06 10.80
CA SER A 57 6.96 -10.53 11.45
C SER A 57 7.24 -11.14 12.84
N GLU A 58 6.47 -12.16 13.26
CA GLU A 58 6.79 -13.00 14.41
C GLU A 58 8.07 -13.83 14.12
N PRO A 59 9.02 -13.96 15.07
CA PRO A 59 10.29 -14.69 14.87
C PRO A 59 10.14 -16.18 14.47
N GLU A 60 8.95 -16.75 14.67
CA GLU A 60 8.62 -18.16 14.41
C GLU A 60 7.70 -18.34 13.19
N ALA A 61 7.32 -17.26 12.50
CA ALA A 61 6.55 -17.38 11.27
C ALA A 61 7.43 -17.98 10.16
N GLU A 62 6.95 -19.05 9.52
CA GLU A 62 7.54 -19.60 8.30
C GLU A 62 7.91 -18.48 7.32
N PRO A 63 9.09 -18.52 6.68
CA PRO A 63 9.53 -17.47 5.77
C PRO A 63 8.43 -17.18 4.76
N ASN A 64 8.00 -15.92 4.72
CA ASN A 64 6.87 -15.44 3.94
C ASN A 64 6.80 -16.12 2.57
N ALA A 65 5.74 -16.88 2.33
CA ALA A 65 5.46 -17.52 1.06
C ALA A 65 5.27 -16.43 -0.02
N GLY A 66 6.40 -15.95 -0.57
CA GLY A 66 6.43 -14.82 -1.51
C GLY A 66 7.60 -13.85 -1.37
N GLY A 67 8.49 -14.00 -0.37
CA GLY A 67 9.69 -13.16 -0.24
C GLY A 67 9.38 -11.68 0.03
N THR A 68 8.33 -11.43 0.82
CA THR A 68 7.90 -10.10 1.26
C THR A 68 7.89 -10.09 2.78
N GLU A 69 8.55 -9.13 3.41
CA GLU A 69 8.52 -8.94 4.86
C GLU A 69 8.08 -7.51 5.16
N ARG A 70 7.27 -7.34 6.19
CA ARG A 70 6.77 -6.02 6.55
C ARG A 70 6.46 -5.95 8.04
N TYR A 71 7.04 -4.97 8.72
CA TYR A 71 6.74 -4.69 10.11
C TYR A 71 6.36 -3.21 10.27
N HIS A 72 5.35 -2.97 11.10
CA HIS A 72 5.00 -1.66 11.62
C HIS A 72 4.17 -1.87 12.89
N THR A 73 4.56 -1.27 14.01
CA THR A 73 3.98 -1.56 15.34
C THR A 73 2.45 -1.47 15.35
N ALA A 74 1.88 -0.40 14.79
CA ALA A 74 0.42 -0.24 14.70
C ALA A 74 -0.27 -1.28 13.81
N MET A 75 0.32 -1.63 12.66
CA MET A 75 -0.30 -2.56 11.72
C MET A 75 -0.16 -4.02 12.16
N ASP A 76 0.95 -4.40 12.79
CA ASP A 76 1.10 -5.70 13.46
C ASP A 76 -0.04 -5.88 14.49
N ALA A 77 -0.20 -4.91 15.40
CA ALA A 77 -1.24 -4.95 16.41
C ALA A 77 -2.67 -5.05 15.83
N ALA A 78 -2.93 -4.33 14.73
CA ALA A 78 -4.22 -4.33 14.03
C ALA A 78 -4.49 -5.63 13.26
N THR A 79 -3.46 -6.29 12.73
CA THR A 79 -3.61 -7.42 11.79
C THR A 79 -3.43 -8.78 12.44
N ARG A 80 -2.66 -8.89 13.55
CA ARG A 80 -2.28 -10.16 14.18
C ARG A 80 -3.44 -11.08 14.59
N LYS A 81 -4.65 -10.53 14.77
CA LYS A 81 -5.86 -11.29 15.14
C LYS A 81 -6.84 -11.52 14.00
N LEU A 82 -6.54 -11.02 12.80
CA LEU A 82 -7.41 -11.19 11.64
C LEU A 82 -7.38 -12.64 11.17
N SER A 83 -8.56 -13.24 11.07
CA SER A 83 -8.74 -14.48 10.33
C SER A 83 -8.47 -14.26 8.83
N TYR A 84 -8.18 -15.35 8.12
CA TYR A 84 -7.98 -15.30 6.66
C TYR A 84 -9.18 -14.66 5.94
N ARG A 85 -10.40 -15.06 6.31
CA ARG A 85 -11.64 -14.52 5.74
C ARG A 85 -11.80 -13.02 5.99
N GLU A 86 -11.44 -12.54 7.19
CA GLU A 86 -11.51 -11.10 7.48
C GLU A 86 -10.51 -10.29 6.65
N ARG A 87 -9.32 -10.86 6.37
CA ARG A 87 -8.35 -10.21 5.46
C ARG A 87 -8.90 -10.12 4.04
N GLU A 88 -9.52 -11.19 3.55
CA GLU A 88 -10.19 -11.18 2.24
C GLU A 88 -11.32 -10.15 2.19
N ASP A 89 -12.22 -10.16 3.18
CA ASP A 89 -13.35 -9.23 3.26
C ASP A 89 -12.87 -7.76 3.27
N LEU A 90 -11.83 -7.44 4.05
CA LEU A 90 -11.20 -6.11 4.06
C LEU A 90 -10.57 -5.75 2.70
N ALA A 91 -9.84 -6.70 2.09
CA ALA A 91 -9.22 -6.47 0.79
C ALA A 91 -10.26 -6.24 -0.32
N ASP A 92 -11.34 -7.02 -0.32
CA ASP A 92 -12.48 -6.86 -1.24
C ASP A 92 -13.16 -5.50 -1.05
N PHE A 93 -13.33 -5.06 0.19
CA PHE A 93 -13.89 -3.74 0.48
C PHE A 93 -13.00 -2.62 -0.07
N TYR A 94 -11.73 -2.55 0.32
CA TYR A 94 -10.85 -1.45 -0.11
C TYR A 94 -10.59 -1.45 -1.61
N ALA A 95 -10.41 -2.62 -2.23
CA ALA A 95 -10.24 -2.73 -3.68
C ALA A 95 -11.49 -2.30 -4.46
N GLY A 96 -12.68 -2.44 -3.86
CA GLY A 96 -13.95 -1.99 -4.43
C GLY A 96 -14.23 -0.49 -4.28
N LEU A 97 -13.44 0.22 -3.46
CA LEU A 97 -13.54 1.68 -3.37
C LEU A 97 -12.94 2.34 -4.61
N SER A 98 -13.40 3.54 -4.93
CA SER A 98 -12.96 4.23 -6.15
C SER A 98 -11.57 4.84 -5.98
N CYS A 99 -10.69 4.51 -6.92
CA CYS A 99 -9.41 5.17 -7.16
C CYS A 99 -9.25 5.35 -8.66
N VAL A 100 -9.96 6.32 -9.24
CA VAL A 100 -9.86 6.61 -10.67
C VAL A 100 -8.74 7.62 -10.86
N PRO A 101 -7.72 7.32 -11.70
CA PRO A 101 -6.76 8.33 -12.15
C PRO A 101 -7.52 9.51 -12.71
N ARG A 102 -7.31 10.71 -12.18
CA ARG A 102 -7.70 11.89 -12.96
C ARG A 102 -6.80 11.89 -14.20
N GLY A 103 -7.42 12.00 -15.37
CA GLY A 103 -6.72 12.06 -16.65
C GLY A 103 -6.02 13.39 -16.88
N ASP A 104 -5.62 14.09 -15.82
CA ASP A 104 -5.00 15.41 -15.84
C ASP A 104 -3.48 15.35 -15.99
N LEU A 105 -2.84 14.21 -15.71
CA LEU A 105 -1.39 14.03 -15.87
C LEU A 105 -1.04 13.12 -17.06
N ASP A 106 -0.20 13.64 -17.96
CA ASP A 106 0.41 12.87 -19.06
C ASP A 106 1.55 12.00 -18.52
N PRO A 107 1.50 10.66 -18.63
CA PRO A 107 2.59 9.77 -18.21
C PRO A 107 3.95 10.10 -18.84
N GLY A 108 3.97 10.78 -19.99
CA GLY A 108 5.18 11.27 -20.64
C GLY A 108 5.97 12.29 -19.81
N THR A 109 5.32 12.93 -18.84
CA THR A 109 5.93 13.91 -17.91
C THR A 109 6.69 13.27 -16.75
N ALA A 110 6.63 11.94 -16.60
CA ALA A 110 7.31 11.23 -15.52
C ALA A 110 8.80 11.60 -15.45
N PRO A 111 9.33 11.95 -14.24
CA PRO A 111 10.74 12.20 -14.07
C PRO A 111 11.54 10.95 -14.42
N LYS A 112 12.80 11.14 -14.86
CA LYS A 112 13.67 10.02 -15.26
C LYS A 112 13.71 8.90 -14.23
N ALA A 113 13.74 9.25 -12.94
CA ALA A 113 13.72 8.33 -11.81
C ALA A 113 12.46 7.43 -11.76
N ALA A 114 11.30 7.93 -12.18
CA ALA A 114 10.03 7.21 -12.12
C ALA A 114 9.71 6.38 -13.38
N LYS A 115 10.40 6.65 -14.51
CA LYS A 115 10.11 6.00 -15.80
C LYS A 115 10.21 4.48 -15.75
N ALA A 116 11.18 3.95 -15.01
CA ALA A 116 11.36 2.51 -14.88
C ALA A 116 10.23 1.84 -14.08
N CYS A 117 9.63 2.55 -13.12
CA CYS A 117 8.59 2.04 -12.23
C CYS A 117 7.30 1.70 -12.98
N ALA A 118 6.98 2.45 -14.03
CA ALA A 118 5.79 2.27 -14.86
C ALA A 118 5.72 0.90 -15.56
N GLN A 119 6.84 0.20 -15.71
CA GLN A 119 6.87 -1.14 -16.31
C GLN A 119 6.06 -2.16 -15.49
N CYS A 120 5.99 -1.98 -14.17
CA CYS A 120 5.23 -2.85 -13.28
C CYS A 120 4.00 -2.13 -12.72
N HIS A 121 4.18 -0.88 -12.27
CA HIS A 121 3.12 -0.11 -11.61
C HIS A 121 2.18 0.61 -12.58
N GLY A 122 2.40 0.47 -13.89
CA GLY A 122 1.63 1.11 -14.95
C GLY A 122 2.03 2.57 -15.21
N ALA A 123 1.73 3.05 -16.41
CA ALA A 123 2.08 4.41 -16.85
C ALA A 123 1.44 5.51 -15.99
N PHE A 124 0.22 5.25 -15.51
CA PHE A 124 -0.53 6.14 -14.64
C PHE A 124 -0.42 5.76 -13.16
N GLY A 125 0.54 4.92 -12.77
CA GLY A 125 0.63 4.41 -11.40
C GLY A 125 -0.56 3.52 -10.99
N ILE A 126 -1.34 3.03 -11.97
CA ILE A 126 -2.34 1.99 -11.78
C ILE A 126 -1.78 0.70 -12.37
N ASN A 127 -1.69 -0.31 -11.52
CA ASN A 127 -1.11 -1.60 -11.87
C ASN A 127 -1.89 -2.28 -13.01
N ILE A 128 -1.18 -3.12 -13.76
CA ILE A 128 -1.73 -3.94 -14.84
C ILE A 128 -1.65 -5.44 -14.52
N GLU A 129 -1.06 -5.80 -13.38
CA GLU A 129 -0.80 -7.17 -12.94
C GLU A 129 -1.22 -7.34 -11.47
N PRO A 130 -2.05 -8.35 -11.15
CA PRO A 130 -2.47 -8.62 -9.78
C PRO A 130 -1.28 -8.78 -8.83
N GLY A 131 -1.34 -8.08 -7.70
CA GLY A 131 -0.30 -8.10 -6.70
C GLY A 131 0.73 -6.99 -6.76
N VAL A 132 0.75 -6.22 -7.85
CA VAL A 132 1.54 -5.00 -7.93
C VAL A 132 0.68 -3.85 -7.40
N PRO A 133 1.16 -3.03 -6.46
CA PRO A 133 0.33 -1.96 -5.92
C PRO A 133 0.15 -0.80 -6.89
N ASN A 134 -1.02 -0.18 -6.83
CA ASN A 134 -1.29 1.17 -7.30
C ASN A 134 -0.45 2.17 -6.49
N LEU A 135 0.20 3.10 -7.20
CA LEU A 135 0.97 4.20 -6.64
C LEU A 135 0.25 5.55 -6.79
N ALA A 136 -0.65 5.66 -7.78
CA ALA A 136 -1.38 6.89 -8.05
C ALA A 136 -2.15 7.37 -6.82
N GLY A 137 -1.94 8.64 -6.45
CA GLY A 137 -2.70 9.34 -5.43
C GLY A 137 -2.37 8.85 -4.04
N GLN A 138 -1.28 8.09 -3.90
CA GLN A 138 -0.73 7.72 -2.61
C GLN A 138 -0.02 8.91 -1.98
N LYS A 139 0.04 8.94 -0.65
CA LYS A 139 0.66 10.03 0.08
C LYS A 139 2.17 10.13 -0.16
N VAL A 140 2.66 11.36 -0.27
CA VAL A 140 4.09 11.63 -0.56
C VAL A 140 4.97 11.02 0.53
N ASP A 141 4.68 11.31 1.80
CA ASP A 141 5.50 10.88 2.92
C ASP A 141 5.48 9.36 3.10
N TYR A 142 4.31 8.73 2.92
CA TYR A 142 4.21 7.29 2.87
C TYR A 142 5.11 6.69 1.76
N LEU A 143 5.03 7.20 0.52
CA LEU A 143 5.84 6.69 -0.60
C LEU A 143 7.35 6.85 -0.32
N ILE A 144 7.77 7.99 0.21
CA ILE A 144 9.15 8.23 0.62
C ILE A 144 9.58 7.19 1.67
N ALA A 145 8.77 7.00 2.70
CA ALA A 145 9.06 6.05 3.78
C ALA A 145 9.18 4.61 3.26
N GLN A 146 8.30 4.19 2.34
CA GLN A 146 8.36 2.83 1.77
C GLN A 146 9.60 2.63 0.89
N LEU A 147 9.93 3.60 0.03
CA LEU A 147 11.13 3.51 -0.83
C LEU A 147 12.42 3.49 0.00
N ARG A 148 12.50 4.32 1.04
CA ARG A 148 13.63 4.31 1.98
C ARG A 148 13.74 2.98 2.73
N ALA A 149 12.62 2.43 3.19
CA ALA A 149 12.61 1.12 3.86
C ALA A 149 13.08 -0.01 2.93
N PHE A 150 12.59 -0.06 1.69
CA PHE A 150 13.07 -1.02 0.69
C PHE A 150 14.56 -0.86 0.40
N ARG A 151 15.04 0.38 0.23
CA ARG A 151 16.48 0.67 0.00
C ARG A 151 17.34 0.20 1.17
N ALA A 152 16.88 0.43 2.41
CA ALA A 152 17.58 0.03 3.62
C ALA A 152 17.60 -1.49 3.84
N SER A 153 16.57 -2.23 3.39
CA SER A 153 16.48 -3.68 3.60
C SER A 153 17.64 -4.49 3.02
N LEU A 154 18.32 -3.98 1.97
CA LEU A 154 19.51 -4.63 1.39
C LEU A 154 20.83 -4.22 2.06
N LEU A 155 20.82 -3.22 2.94
CA LEU A 155 22.01 -2.74 3.65
C LEU A 155 22.27 -3.53 4.94
N GLY A 156 21.33 -4.42 5.33
CA GLY A 156 21.27 -5.05 6.64
C GLY A 156 20.83 -4.02 7.69
N THR A 157 19.64 -4.16 8.24
CA THR A 157 19.14 -3.24 9.28
C THR A 157 19.44 -3.75 10.68
N ASP A 158 19.63 -2.78 11.57
CA ASP A 158 19.92 -2.86 13.00
C ASP A 158 19.08 -3.91 13.74
N PRO A 159 19.67 -4.79 14.59
CA PRO A 159 18.97 -5.84 15.33
C PRO A 159 17.93 -5.35 16.36
N PHE A 160 17.78 -4.04 16.58
CA PHE A 160 16.74 -3.45 17.42
C PHE A 160 15.72 -2.66 16.60
N ARG A 161 14.85 -3.40 15.88
CA ARG A 161 13.56 -2.99 15.29
C ARG A 161 13.41 -1.47 15.04
N VAL A 162 13.70 -1.05 13.82
CA VAL A 162 13.21 0.25 13.35
C VAL A 162 11.68 0.20 13.29
N GLU A 163 11.00 1.31 13.61
CA GLU A 163 9.51 1.38 13.66
C GLU A 163 8.83 0.85 12.39
N GLN A 164 9.53 0.90 11.25
CA GLN A 164 9.06 0.37 9.99
C GLN A 164 10.16 -0.42 9.26
N GLU A 165 9.91 -1.70 9.01
CA GLU A 165 10.76 -2.57 8.17
C GLU A 165 10.00 -3.02 6.94
N ARG A 166 10.70 -3.14 5.81
CA ARG A 166 10.07 -3.58 4.57
C ARG A 166 11.05 -4.20 3.59
N PHE A 167 10.78 -5.45 3.21
CA PHE A 167 11.49 -6.16 2.15
C PHE A 167 10.50 -6.71 1.12
N HIS A 168 10.90 -6.67 -0.15
CA HIS A 168 10.23 -7.41 -1.21
C HIS A 168 11.28 -7.73 -2.28
N GLN A 169 11.39 -8.99 -2.66
CA GLN A 169 12.39 -9.49 -3.62
C GLN A 169 12.53 -8.65 -4.90
N LYS A 170 11.44 -8.06 -5.42
CA LYS A 170 11.49 -7.17 -6.59
C LYS A 170 11.75 -5.71 -6.25
N MET A 171 11.21 -5.18 -5.15
CA MET A 171 11.27 -3.73 -4.89
C MET A 171 12.56 -3.33 -4.19
N ALA A 172 13.13 -4.19 -3.34
CA ALA A 172 14.38 -3.90 -2.65
C ALA A 172 15.53 -3.59 -3.63
N PRO A 173 15.77 -4.38 -4.70
CA PRO A 173 16.79 -4.04 -5.70
C PRO A 173 16.49 -2.76 -6.49
N GLN A 174 15.22 -2.47 -6.79
CA GLN A 174 14.85 -1.25 -7.51
C GLN A 174 15.14 -0.01 -6.66
N ALA A 175 14.77 -0.06 -5.38
CA ALA A 175 14.98 1.04 -4.44
C ALA A 175 16.45 1.21 -4.04
N HIS A 176 17.25 0.14 -4.06
CA HIS A 176 18.65 0.16 -3.62
C HIS A 176 19.52 1.20 -4.33
N SER A 177 19.25 1.43 -5.63
CA SER A 177 20.01 2.36 -6.46
C SER A 177 19.53 3.82 -6.39
N LEU A 178 18.42 4.09 -5.69
CA LEU A 178 17.80 5.41 -5.67
C LEU A 178 18.51 6.34 -4.67
N THR A 179 18.80 7.56 -5.11
CA THR A 179 19.20 8.65 -4.22
C THR A 179 17.99 9.16 -3.43
N ASP A 180 18.21 9.95 -2.37
CA ASP A 180 17.09 10.61 -1.67
C ASP A 180 16.30 11.56 -2.59
N GLU A 181 17.00 12.28 -3.47
CA GLU A 181 16.36 13.15 -4.47
C GLU A 181 15.50 12.34 -5.46
N ASP A 182 15.95 11.16 -5.89
CA ASP A 182 15.13 10.27 -6.73
C ASP A 182 13.87 9.81 -6.00
N ILE A 183 14.00 9.42 -4.73
CA ILE A 183 12.88 8.97 -3.90
C ILE A 183 11.83 10.09 -3.77
N GLU A 184 12.27 11.31 -3.44
CA GLU A 184 11.39 12.47 -3.29
C GLU A 184 10.67 12.80 -4.61
N ARG A 185 11.39 12.77 -5.74
CA ARG A 185 10.80 13.03 -7.07
C ARG A 185 9.81 11.96 -7.50
N ILE A 186 10.11 10.68 -7.23
CA ILE A 186 9.20 9.57 -7.50
C ILE A 186 7.92 9.72 -6.66
N ALA A 187 8.07 9.99 -5.37
CA ALA A 187 6.95 10.14 -4.46
C ALA A 187 6.04 11.30 -4.84
N ALA A 188 6.62 12.49 -5.11
CA ALA A 188 5.87 13.66 -5.56
C ALA A 188 5.09 13.35 -6.85
N TYR A 189 5.74 12.75 -7.85
CA TYR A 189 5.10 12.42 -9.12
C TYR A 189 3.89 11.49 -8.97
N TYR A 190 4.04 10.37 -8.23
CA TYR A 190 2.93 9.43 -8.07
C TYR A 190 1.81 9.95 -7.16
N ALA A 191 2.13 10.81 -6.19
CA ALA A 191 1.13 11.45 -5.34
C ALA A 191 0.26 12.47 -6.09
N GLU A 192 0.83 13.17 -7.08
CA GLU A 192 0.10 14.11 -7.92
C GLU A 192 -0.91 13.42 -8.86
N LEU A 193 -0.67 12.14 -9.22
CA LEU A 193 -1.62 11.34 -10.00
C LEU A 193 -2.87 11.11 -9.17
N SER A 194 -3.88 11.97 -9.32
CA SER A 194 -5.06 11.94 -8.46
C SER A 194 -5.73 10.56 -8.43
N CYS A 195 -6.14 10.12 -7.25
CA CYS A 195 -6.99 8.96 -6.99
C CYS A 195 -8.32 9.51 -6.42
N SER A 196 -9.40 9.50 -7.21
CA SER A 196 -10.73 9.96 -6.77
C SER A 196 -11.87 9.06 -7.21
#